data_AF-A0A3A4VRD8-F1
#
_entry.id   AF-A0A3A4VRD8-F1
#
_cell.length_a   1.000
_cell.length_b   1.000
_cell.length_c   1.000
_cell.angle_alpha   90.00
_cell.angle_beta   90.00
_cell.angle_gamma   90.00
#
_symmetry.space_group_name_H-M   'P 1'
#
loop_
_entity.id
_entity.type
_entity.pdbx_description
1 polymer ?
#
loop_
_entity_poly.entity_id
_entity_poly.type
_entity_poly.pdbx_seq_one_letter_code
_entity_poly.pdbx_strand_id
1 'polypeptide(L)'
;MPSPKKLTADAEQALATVLGWCAPILHARRRENILRLAGLLALEKGIPEIDRATLIEAARLVLHPGHAPLFARMEAPLDPSGVKQTYLNLESYYAATRIAKRWEFTGPKPEKPAGEMKVLALNASPRREGNTGTLIDEALRGAAAAGADVEKIHLAEVNIGHCVNNLIQRDYFIAKKQLPALEISYCEYARGCEDEAHKGACALRDDMPSLYAKIQAADAVIVGFPIYSGWESALLSNFLERWDRYRNCTQNQPIGGRKKRGMVISTWGYLDITTNDHILENNITKLYYRGVSAVEVVVACGVVGMLSGLDTEGRAIIRRFPDEMAKAYAAGRTLVTGER
;
A
#
# COMPACT_ATOMS: atom_id res chain seq x y z
N MET A 1 2.00 -39.01 -7.60
CA MET A 1 2.97 -37.97 -7.23
C MET A 1 4.35 -38.62 -7.17
N PRO A 2 5.43 -37.98 -7.63
CA PRO A 2 6.78 -38.50 -7.41
C PRO A 2 7.00 -38.78 -5.92
N SER A 3 7.78 -39.81 -5.60
CA SER A 3 8.10 -40.16 -4.21
C SER A 3 8.74 -38.95 -3.51
N PRO A 4 8.39 -38.68 -2.23
CA PRO A 4 8.97 -37.56 -1.51
C PRO A 4 10.48 -37.75 -1.43
N LYS A 5 11.24 -36.81 -2.02
CA LYS A 5 12.69 -36.79 -1.89
C LYS A 5 13.07 -36.60 -0.42
N LYS A 6 14.13 -37.27 0.02
CA LYS A 6 14.66 -37.14 1.38
C LYS A 6 15.20 -35.73 1.60
N LEU A 7 15.13 -35.25 2.84
CA LEU A 7 15.74 -34.00 3.26
C LEU A 7 17.14 -34.30 3.80
N THR A 8 18.06 -33.38 3.54
CA THR A 8 19.31 -33.29 4.30
C THR A 8 19.03 -32.85 5.74
N ALA A 9 19.92 -33.15 6.69
CA ALA A 9 19.77 -32.74 8.10
C ALA A 9 19.61 -31.21 8.25
N ASP A 10 20.39 -30.44 7.48
CA ASP A 10 20.31 -28.98 7.46
C ASP A 10 18.97 -28.47 6.91
N ALA A 11 18.38 -29.19 5.95
CA ALA A 11 17.04 -28.88 5.46
C ALA A 11 15.95 -29.22 6.50
N GLU A 12 16.10 -30.27 7.29
CA GLU A 12 15.16 -30.56 8.39
C GLU A 12 15.20 -29.46 9.46
N GLN A 13 16.40 -29.00 9.83
CA GLN A 13 16.57 -27.90 10.78
C GLN A 13 16.00 -26.57 10.25
N ALA A 14 16.23 -26.28 8.96
CA ALA A 14 15.64 -25.11 8.31
C ALA A 14 14.11 -25.20 8.28
N LEU A 15 13.54 -26.37 8.01
CA LEU A 15 12.09 -26.59 8.03
C LEU A 15 11.51 -26.35 9.42
N ALA A 16 12.13 -26.88 10.47
CA ALA A 16 11.70 -26.65 11.84
C ALA A 16 11.74 -25.16 12.22
N THR A 17 12.80 -24.45 11.79
CA THR A 17 12.94 -23.01 11.99
C THR A 17 11.82 -22.23 11.30
N VAL A 18 11.55 -22.53 10.03
CA VAL A 18 10.50 -21.88 9.23
C VAL A 18 9.10 -22.15 9.82
N LEU A 19 8.82 -23.39 10.23
CA LEU A 19 7.56 -23.72 10.89
C LEU A 19 7.40 -22.99 12.22
N GLY A 20 8.49 -22.76 12.96
CA GLY A 20 8.50 -21.96 14.19
C GLY A 20 8.04 -20.51 14.01
N TRP A 21 8.04 -19.98 12.79
CA TRP A 21 7.50 -18.64 12.48
C TRP A 21 5.98 -18.64 12.27
N CYS A 22 5.38 -19.82 12.12
CA CYS A 22 3.96 -20.00 11.86
C CYS A 22 3.22 -20.41 13.13
N ALA A 23 1.94 -20.04 13.24
CA ALA A 23 1.08 -20.53 14.29
C ALA A 23 1.00 -22.08 14.26
N PRO A 24 1.02 -22.79 15.41
CA PRO A 24 1.05 -24.26 15.45
C PRO A 24 -0.03 -24.95 14.62
N ILE A 25 -1.24 -24.41 14.56
CA ILE A 25 -2.36 -24.94 13.75
C ILE A 25 -2.03 -24.99 12.24
N LEU A 26 -1.13 -24.14 11.75
CA LEU A 26 -0.72 -24.08 10.36
C LEU A 26 0.43 -25.04 10.05
N HIS A 27 1.09 -25.64 11.05
CA HIS A 27 2.35 -26.38 10.85
C HIS A 27 2.17 -27.54 9.89
N ALA A 28 1.14 -28.37 10.08
CA ALA A 28 0.90 -29.53 9.23
C ALA A 28 0.70 -29.11 7.75
N ARG A 29 -0.14 -28.10 7.52
CA ARG A 29 -0.45 -27.58 6.19
C ARG A 29 0.74 -26.87 5.54
N ARG A 30 1.51 -26.09 6.31
CA ARG A 30 2.71 -25.41 5.81
C ARG A 30 3.79 -26.42 5.47
N ARG A 31 4.01 -27.42 6.32
CA ARG A 31 4.96 -28.51 6.07
C ARG A 31 4.62 -29.23 4.78
N GLU A 32 3.35 -29.64 4.61
CA GLU A 32 2.87 -30.29 3.39
C GLU A 32 3.19 -29.45 2.13
N ASN A 33 2.80 -28.16 2.14
CA ASN A 33 3.01 -27.28 0.99
C ASN A 33 4.49 -27.02 0.68
N ILE A 34 5.31 -26.80 1.71
CA ILE A 34 6.76 -26.55 1.55
C ILE A 34 7.43 -27.77 0.96
N LEU A 35 7.18 -28.96 1.52
CA LEU A 35 7.80 -30.19 1.03
C LEU A 35 7.35 -30.55 -0.38
N ARG A 36 6.08 -30.29 -0.72
CA ARG A 36 5.58 -30.48 -2.08
C ARG A 36 6.33 -29.60 -3.08
N LEU A 37 6.50 -28.31 -2.80
CA LEU A 37 7.24 -27.40 -3.69
C LEU A 37 8.75 -27.71 -3.71
N ALA A 38 9.35 -28.02 -2.57
CA ALA A 38 10.76 -28.38 -2.48
C ALA A 38 11.07 -29.66 -3.31
N GLY A 39 10.16 -30.63 -3.29
CA GLY A 39 10.27 -31.83 -4.13
C GLY A 39 10.23 -31.51 -5.63
N LEU A 40 9.37 -30.56 -6.05
CA LEU A 40 9.31 -30.12 -7.45
C LEU A 40 10.60 -29.38 -7.85
N LEU A 41 11.07 -28.43 -7.05
CA LEU A 41 12.32 -27.72 -7.30
C LEU A 41 13.52 -28.67 -7.34
N ALA A 42 13.55 -29.67 -6.45
CA ALA A 42 14.61 -30.67 -6.45
C ALA A 42 14.56 -31.60 -7.68
N LEU A 43 13.39 -31.84 -8.28
CA LEU A 43 13.28 -32.56 -9.56
C LEU A 43 13.80 -31.69 -10.71
N GLU A 44 13.39 -30.43 -10.76
CA GLU A 44 13.83 -29.45 -11.77
C GLU A 44 15.35 -29.25 -11.76
N LYS A 45 15.95 -29.15 -10.57
CA LYS A 45 17.40 -29.00 -10.39
C LYS A 45 18.19 -30.31 -10.54
N GLY A 46 17.51 -31.46 -10.69
CA GLY A 46 18.17 -32.76 -10.79
C GLY A 46 18.87 -33.24 -9.50
N ILE A 47 18.59 -32.65 -8.34
CA ILE A 47 19.25 -33.00 -7.07
C ILE A 47 18.54 -34.17 -6.38
N PRO A 48 19.25 -35.20 -5.87
CA PRO A 48 18.62 -36.41 -5.33
C PRO A 48 17.95 -36.20 -3.96
N GLU A 49 18.43 -35.24 -3.18
CA GLU A 49 17.92 -34.87 -1.86
C GLU A 49 17.61 -33.37 -1.82
N ILE A 50 16.65 -32.99 -0.98
CA ILE A 50 16.29 -31.59 -0.75
C ILE A 50 17.33 -31.00 0.21
N ASP A 51 18.17 -30.11 -0.33
CA ASP A 51 19.13 -29.33 0.44
C ASP A 51 18.48 -28.11 1.12
N ARG A 52 19.23 -27.47 2.02
CA ARG A 52 18.78 -26.28 2.76
C ARG A 52 18.33 -25.15 1.84
N ALA A 53 19.07 -24.90 0.76
CA ALA A 53 18.80 -23.80 -0.15
C ALA A 53 17.46 -24.00 -0.89
N THR A 54 17.23 -25.21 -1.41
CA THR A 54 16.00 -25.59 -2.11
C THR A 54 14.80 -25.59 -1.17
N LEU A 55 14.98 -25.99 0.09
CA LEU A 55 13.93 -25.89 1.09
C LEU A 55 13.57 -24.43 1.42
N ILE A 56 14.57 -23.56 1.61
CA ILE A 56 14.34 -22.12 1.85
C ILE A 56 13.63 -21.48 0.66
N GLU A 57 14.03 -21.81 -0.56
CA GLU A 57 13.38 -21.34 -1.78
C GLU A 57 11.91 -21.76 -1.84
N ALA A 58 11.61 -23.05 -1.59
CA ALA A 58 10.24 -23.53 -1.51
C ALA A 58 9.44 -22.84 -0.40
N ALA A 59 10.05 -22.61 0.76
CA ALA A 59 9.41 -21.94 1.88
C ALA A 59 9.06 -20.47 1.56
N ARG A 60 9.92 -19.75 0.83
CA ARG A 60 9.65 -18.39 0.35
C ARG A 60 8.41 -18.32 -0.55
N LEU A 61 8.13 -19.38 -1.30
CA LEU A 61 6.94 -19.47 -2.16
C LEU A 61 5.64 -19.81 -1.39
N VAL A 62 5.75 -20.42 -0.21
CA VAL A 62 4.59 -20.82 0.61
C VAL A 62 4.21 -19.77 1.65
N LEU A 63 5.21 -19.14 2.27
CA LEU A 63 4.99 -18.18 3.35
C LEU A 63 4.64 -16.79 2.79
N HIS A 64 3.91 -16.02 3.60
CA HIS A 64 3.56 -14.65 3.26
C HIS A 64 4.83 -13.81 3.05
N PRO A 65 4.89 -12.89 2.06
CA PRO A 65 6.07 -12.06 1.77
C PRO A 65 6.63 -11.30 2.97
N GLY A 66 5.79 -10.97 3.96
CA GLY A 66 6.24 -10.39 5.23
C GLY A 66 7.24 -11.23 6.04
N HIS A 67 7.49 -12.49 5.70
CA HIS A 67 8.56 -13.32 6.29
C HIS A 67 9.93 -13.09 5.61
N ALA A 68 10.03 -12.29 4.54
CA ALA A 68 11.29 -12.01 3.85
C ALA A 68 12.42 -11.57 4.80
N PRO A 69 12.20 -10.70 5.82
CA PRO A 69 13.25 -10.36 6.78
C PRO A 69 13.73 -11.56 7.63
N LEU A 70 12.87 -12.53 7.91
CA LEU A 70 13.24 -13.73 8.67
C LEU A 70 14.09 -14.68 7.83
N PHE A 71 13.77 -14.83 6.54
CA PHE A 71 14.62 -15.58 5.61
C PHE A 71 15.97 -14.90 5.41
N ALA A 72 16.02 -13.57 5.27
CA ALA A 72 17.28 -12.84 5.16
C ALA A 72 18.19 -13.08 6.37
N ARG A 73 17.63 -13.14 7.60
CA ARG A 73 18.37 -13.49 8.82
C ARG A 73 18.93 -14.92 8.82
N MET A 74 18.26 -15.86 8.15
CA MET A 74 18.78 -17.23 8.00
C MET A 74 19.96 -17.31 7.03
N GLU A 75 20.06 -16.39 6.07
CA GLU A 75 21.13 -16.33 5.08
C GLU A 75 22.31 -15.50 5.58
N ALA A 76 22.03 -14.36 6.22
CA ALA A 76 23.00 -13.46 6.83
C ALA A 76 22.44 -12.90 8.15
N PRO A 77 22.93 -13.37 9.32
CA PRO A 77 22.51 -12.84 10.60
C PRO A 77 22.75 -11.32 10.67
N LEU A 78 21.68 -10.55 10.82
CA LEU A 78 21.77 -9.10 11.01
C LEU A 78 22.11 -8.79 12.47
N ASP A 79 23.05 -7.87 12.72
CA ASP A 79 23.24 -7.30 14.05
C ASP A 79 22.15 -6.23 14.32
N PRO A 80 21.20 -6.48 15.24
CA PRO A 80 20.15 -5.52 15.54
C PRO A 80 20.61 -4.38 16.46
N SER A 81 21.86 -4.39 16.96
CA SER A 81 22.37 -3.44 17.95
C SER A 81 22.18 -1.99 17.48
N GLY A 82 22.57 -1.68 16.25
CA GLY A 82 22.42 -0.35 15.66
C GLY A 82 20.98 0.13 15.60
N VAL A 83 20.03 -0.75 15.24
CA VAL A 83 18.59 -0.44 15.21
C VAL A 83 18.07 -0.16 16.62
N LYS A 84 18.48 -0.96 17.62
CA LYS A 84 18.06 -0.76 19.01
C LYS A 84 18.55 0.60 19.56
N GLN A 85 19.77 1.01 19.24
CA GLN A 85 20.31 2.29 19.71
C GLN A 85 19.50 3.50 19.22
N THR A 86 18.85 3.41 18.06
CA THR A 86 17.97 4.47 17.55
C THR A 86 16.76 4.77 18.44
N TYR A 87 16.44 3.90 19.41
CA TYR A 87 15.38 4.07 20.39
C TYR A 87 15.89 4.54 21.76
N LEU A 88 17.20 4.54 21.99
CA LEU A 88 17.79 4.75 23.31
C LEU A 88 18.42 6.13 23.48
N ASN A 89 18.92 6.75 22.41
CA ASN A 89 19.56 8.06 22.49
C ASN A 89 19.39 8.89 21.19
N LEU A 90 19.47 10.22 21.32
CA LEU A 90 19.30 11.16 20.21
C LEU A 90 20.39 11.07 19.14
N GLU A 91 21.63 10.86 19.55
CA GLU A 91 22.77 10.79 18.63
C GLU A 91 22.60 9.63 17.63
N SER A 92 22.32 8.43 18.15
CA SER A 92 22.05 7.23 17.36
C SER A 92 20.75 7.37 16.56
N TYR A 93 19.72 8.01 17.12
CA TYR A 93 18.47 8.26 16.39
C TYR A 93 18.69 9.13 15.14
N TYR A 94 19.56 10.13 15.24
CA TYR A 94 19.88 11.05 14.15
C TYR A 94 20.94 10.51 13.18
N ALA A 95 21.86 9.66 13.65
CA ALA A 95 22.82 8.97 12.81
C ALA A 95 22.19 7.80 12.01
N ALA A 96 21.00 7.35 12.40
CA ALA A 96 20.32 6.24 11.76
C ALA A 96 20.01 6.53 10.29
N THR A 97 20.40 5.61 9.41
CA THR A 97 20.08 5.68 7.99
C THR A 97 18.57 5.74 7.77
N ARG A 98 18.15 6.62 6.87
CA ARG A 98 16.79 6.69 6.32
C ARG A 98 16.92 6.57 4.81
N ILE A 99 16.07 5.76 4.20
CA ILE A 99 16.16 5.48 2.77
C ILE A 99 14.80 5.82 2.18
N ALA A 100 14.79 6.70 1.20
CA ALA A 100 13.71 6.82 0.25
C ALA A 100 14.10 6.17 -1.08
N LYS A 101 13.20 5.36 -1.63
CA LYS A 101 13.33 4.71 -2.92
C LYS A 101 12.19 5.16 -3.82
N ARG A 102 12.56 5.64 -4.99
CA ARG A 102 11.65 5.81 -6.12
C ARG A 102 11.70 4.52 -6.94
N TRP A 103 10.56 3.90 -7.23
CA TRP A 103 10.56 2.68 -8.05
C TRP A 103 10.93 2.99 -9.49
N GLU A 104 11.68 2.08 -10.12
CA GLU A 104 12.09 2.17 -11.52
C GLU A 104 10.93 1.78 -12.43
N PHE A 105 10.33 2.78 -13.08
CA PHE A 105 9.24 2.58 -14.05
C PHE A 105 9.18 3.76 -15.01
N THR A 106 8.87 3.49 -16.28
CA THR A 106 8.56 4.52 -17.28
C THR A 106 7.14 4.30 -17.76
N GLY A 107 6.23 5.16 -17.28
CA GLY A 107 4.84 5.17 -17.73
C GLY A 107 4.65 5.92 -19.05
N PRO A 108 3.45 5.86 -19.66
CA PRO A 108 3.12 6.73 -20.79
C PRO A 108 3.27 8.20 -20.41
N LYS A 109 3.44 9.10 -21.37
CA LYS A 109 3.42 10.56 -21.11
C LYS A 109 1.99 11.03 -20.78
N PRO A 110 1.82 12.12 -20.01
CA PRO A 110 0.52 12.72 -19.81
C PRO A 110 -0.06 13.24 -21.13
N GLU A 111 -1.37 13.10 -21.32
CA GLU A 111 -2.08 13.64 -22.50
C GLU A 111 -2.18 15.16 -22.46
N LYS A 112 -2.28 15.72 -21.25
CA LYS A 112 -2.35 17.17 -21.02
C LYS A 112 -0.95 17.74 -20.76
N PRO A 113 -0.68 18.97 -21.22
CA PRO A 113 0.53 19.68 -20.83
C PRO A 113 0.52 19.98 -19.33
N ALA A 114 1.71 20.09 -18.74
CA ALA A 114 1.90 20.22 -17.30
C ALA A 114 1.11 21.39 -16.68
N GLY A 115 1.05 22.54 -17.38
CA GLY A 115 0.33 23.74 -16.95
C GLY A 115 -1.20 23.61 -16.85
N GLU A 116 -1.77 22.56 -17.45
CA GLU A 116 -3.22 22.30 -17.45
C GLU A 116 -3.61 21.14 -16.54
N MET A 117 -2.63 20.48 -15.91
CA MET A 117 -2.87 19.33 -15.05
C MET A 117 -3.34 19.76 -13.67
N LYS A 118 -4.38 19.07 -13.16
CA LYS A 118 -4.79 19.14 -11.76
C LYS A 118 -4.30 17.91 -10.98
N VAL A 119 -3.54 18.12 -9.92
CA VAL A 119 -3.00 17.07 -9.06
C VAL A 119 -3.68 17.13 -7.69
N LEU A 120 -4.36 16.05 -7.33
CA LEU A 120 -4.96 15.89 -6.00
C LEU A 120 -4.15 14.91 -5.18
N ALA A 121 -3.62 15.35 -4.03
CA ALA A 121 -2.99 14.48 -3.06
C ALA A 121 -3.90 14.16 -1.88
N LEU A 122 -3.95 12.88 -1.52
CA LEU A 122 -4.67 12.35 -0.38
C LEU A 122 -3.65 11.89 0.67
N ASN A 123 -3.53 12.65 1.75
CA ASN A 123 -2.69 12.31 2.89
C ASN A 123 -3.49 11.50 3.91
N ALA A 124 -3.28 10.18 3.92
CA ALA A 124 -3.87 9.23 4.84
C ALA A 124 -2.98 8.93 6.06
N SER A 125 -1.99 9.77 6.34
CA SER A 125 -1.29 9.76 7.62
C SER A 125 -2.18 10.32 8.73
N PRO A 126 -2.08 9.86 9.99
CA PRO A 126 -2.72 10.53 11.11
C PRO A 126 -2.04 11.88 11.45
N ARG A 127 -0.80 12.10 11.00
CA ARG A 127 -0.06 13.35 11.20
C ARG A 127 0.00 14.13 9.90
N ARG A 128 -0.56 15.34 9.90
CA ARG A 128 -0.51 16.27 8.75
C ARG A 128 0.91 16.51 8.26
N GLU A 129 1.82 16.76 9.20
CA GLU A 129 3.23 17.12 8.97
C GLU A 129 4.20 16.00 9.37
N GLY A 130 3.72 14.75 9.39
CA GLY A 130 4.59 13.57 9.56
C GLY A 130 5.42 13.27 8.30
N ASN A 131 6.21 12.19 8.33
CA ASN A 131 7.09 11.80 7.20
C ASN A 131 6.32 11.64 5.89
N THR A 132 5.19 10.91 5.92
CA THR A 132 4.33 10.74 4.74
C THR A 132 3.82 12.08 4.22
N GLY A 133 3.28 12.93 5.11
CA GLY A 133 2.73 14.23 4.77
C GLY A 133 3.78 15.14 4.13
N THR A 134 5.00 15.13 4.67
CA THR A 134 6.13 15.93 4.19
C THR A 134 6.62 15.46 2.82
N LEU A 135 6.67 14.15 2.57
CA LEU A 135 7.00 13.62 1.24
C LEU A 135 5.93 13.98 0.19
N ILE A 136 4.65 13.98 0.57
CA ILE A 136 3.56 14.47 -0.29
C ILE A 136 3.78 15.95 -0.62
N ASP A 137 4.06 16.78 0.38
CA ASP A 137 4.29 18.22 0.16
C ASP A 137 5.44 18.46 -0.82
N GLU A 138 6.50 17.68 -0.70
CA GLU A 138 7.66 17.76 -1.59
C GLU A 138 7.35 17.29 -3.02
N ALA A 139 6.55 16.22 -3.19
CA ALA A 139 6.06 15.80 -4.49
C ALA A 139 5.13 16.85 -5.12
N LEU A 140 4.24 17.47 -4.35
CA LEU A 140 3.39 18.56 -4.82
C LEU A 140 4.21 19.79 -5.20
N ARG A 141 5.28 20.10 -4.46
CA ARG A 141 6.23 21.16 -4.82
C ARG A 141 6.88 20.88 -6.18
N GLY A 142 7.21 19.62 -6.47
CA GLY A 142 7.70 19.17 -7.78
C GLY A 142 6.67 19.38 -8.89
N ALA A 143 5.45 18.91 -8.66
CA ALA A 143 4.34 19.05 -9.60
C ALA A 143 4.02 20.53 -9.92
N ALA A 144 3.90 21.37 -8.88
CA ALA A 144 3.63 22.80 -9.02
C ALA A 144 4.76 23.53 -9.74
N ALA A 145 6.02 23.19 -9.48
CA ALA A 145 7.17 23.76 -10.19
C ALA A 145 7.20 23.38 -11.68
N ALA A 146 6.48 22.32 -12.09
CA ALA A 146 6.26 21.97 -13.49
C ALA A 146 5.04 22.67 -14.11
N GLY A 147 4.26 23.41 -13.31
CA GLY A 147 3.11 24.21 -13.77
C GLY A 147 1.73 23.66 -13.37
N ALA A 148 1.65 22.49 -12.73
CA ALA A 148 0.36 21.91 -12.36
C ALA A 148 -0.34 22.69 -11.24
N ASP A 149 -1.68 22.69 -11.28
CA ASP A 149 -2.53 23.06 -10.16
C ASP A 149 -2.55 21.92 -9.13
N VAL A 150 -2.25 22.23 -7.87
CA VAL A 150 -2.02 21.23 -6.83
C VAL A 150 -2.91 21.45 -5.62
N GLU A 151 -3.49 20.36 -5.13
CA GLU A 151 -4.31 20.37 -3.91
C GLU A 151 -3.93 19.18 -3.01
N LYS A 152 -3.87 19.43 -1.68
CA LYS A 152 -3.66 18.39 -0.67
C LYS A 152 -4.88 18.30 0.25
N ILE A 153 -5.42 17.10 0.40
CA ILE A 153 -6.46 16.78 1.36
C ILE A 153 -5.90 15.87 2.44
N HIS A 154 -6.03 16.29 3.69
CA HIS A 154 -5.64 15.48 4.84
C HIS A 154 -6.84 14.66 5.33
N LEU A 155 -6.84 13.36 5.06
CA LEU A 155 -7.99 12.50 5.33
C LEU A 155 -8.36 12.41 6.81
N ALA A 156 -7.41 12.65 7.72
CA ALA A 156 -7.68 12.64 9.16
C ALA A 156 -8.62 13.78 9.62
N GLU A 157 -8.78 14.82 8.79
CA GLU A 157 -9.65 15.98 9.08
C GLU A 157 -10.94 15.97 8.26
N VAL A 158 -11.10 14.99 7.37
CA VAL A 158 -12.31 14.81 6.57
C VAL A 158 -13.26 13.93 7.36
N ASN A 159 -14.53 14.35 7.50
CA ASN A 159 -15.53 13.48 8.07
C ASN A 159 -15.85 12.37 7.07
N ILE A 160 -15.32 11.17 7.30
CA ILE A 160 -15.53 9.98 6.47
C ILE A 160 -16.14 8.90 7.36
N GLY A 161 -17.44 8.65 7.20
CA GLY A 161 -18.08 7.49 7.82
C GLY A 161 -17.51 6.19 7.29
N HIS A 162 -17.71 5.08 7.99
CA HIS A 162 -17.38 3.75 7.49
C HIS A 162 -18.52 3.20 6.63
N CYS A 163 -18.20 2.31 5.70
CA CYS A 163 -19.25 1.72 4.88
C CYS A 163 -20.12 0.79 5.75
N VAL A 164 -21.44 1.00 5.70
CA VAL A 164 -22.38 0.24 6.54
C VAL A 164 -23.02 -0.95 5.81
N ASN A 165 -22.83 -1.10 4.49
CA ASN A 165 -23.43 -2.20 3.74
C ASN A 165 -22.82 -2.42 2.33
N ASN A 166 -22.13 -3.55 2.12
CA ASN A 166 -21.34 -3.82 0.89
C ASN A 166 -21.83 -5.01 0.06
N LEU A 167 -22.74 -5.84 0.59
CA LEU A 167 -22.96 -7.20 0.06
C LEU A 167 -24.16 -7.33 -0.89
N ILE A 168 -25.09 -6.36 -0.91
CA ILE A 168 -26.26 -6.41 -1.80
C ILE A 168 -26.29 -5.17 -2.68
N GLN A 169 -25.67 -5.26 -3.87
CA GLN A 169 -25.61 -4.13 -4.81
C GLN A 169 -26.77 -4.08 -5.81
N ARG A 170 -27.49 -5.20 -6.03
CA ARG A 170 -28.46 -5.35 -7.12
C ARG A 170 -29.85 -5.80 -6.67
N ASP A 171 -29.92 -6.69 -5.67
CA ASP A 171 -31.19 -7.32 -5.25
C ASP A 171 -31.78 -6.69 -3.97
N TYR A 172 -31.26 -5.54 -3.53
CA TYR A 172 -31.64 -4.96 -2.23
C TYR A 172 -33.05 -4.39 -2.20
N PHE A 173 -33.53 -3.81 -3.30
CA PHE A 173 -34.92 -3.37 -3.41
C PHE A 173 -35.89 -4.55 -3.28
N ILE A 174 -35.50 -5.71 -3.79
CA ILE A 174 -36.25 -6.96 -3.65
C ILE A 174 -36.25 -7.40 -2.19
N ALA A 175 -35.08 -7.42 -1.53
CA ALA A 175 -34.97 -7.79 -0.12
C ALA A 175 -35.77 -6.86 0.81
N LYS A 176 -35.70 -5.54 0.61
CA LYS A 176 -36.47 -4.53 1.38
C LYS A 176 -37.98 -4.72 1.19
N LYS A 177 -38.42 -5.06 -0.02
CA LYS A 177 -39.83 -5.34 -0.31
C LYS A 177 -40.31 -6.64 0.33
N GLN A 178 -39.47 -7.67 0.36
CA GLN A 178 -39.83 -8.98 0.91
C GLN A 178 -39.76 -9.05 2.44
N LEU A 179 -38.85 -8.31 3.07
CA LEU A 179 -38.57 -8.39 4.51
C LEU A 179 -38.51 -6.99 5.17
N PRO A 180 -39.61 -6.19 5.13
CA PRO A 180 -39.60 -4.83 5.67
C PRO A 180 -39.37 -4.76 7.18
N ALA A 181 -39.70 -5.82 7.92
CA ALA A 181 -39.55 -5.89 9.37
C ALA A 181 -38.09 -6.00 9.86
N LEU A 182 -37.13 -6.29 8.97
CA LEU A 182 -35.72 -6.40 9.36
C LEU A 182 -35.02 -5.04 9.53
N GLU A 183 -35.67 -3.93 9.13
CA GLU A 183 -35.17 -2.55 9.29
C GLU A 183 -33.71 -2.33 8.87
N ILE A 184 -33.23 -3.12 7.92
CA ILE A 184 -31.83 -3.06 7.49
C ILE A 184 -31.61 -1.72 6.78
N SER A 185 -30.59 -0.98 7.20
CA SER A 185 -30.16 0.25 6.55
C SER A 185 -29.29 -0.04 5.33
N TYR A 186 -29.57 0.64 4.23
CA TYR A 186 -28.91 0.43 2.94
C TYR A 186 -28.47 1.76 2.34
N CYS A 187 -27.56 1.71 1.36
CA CYS A 187 -27.30 2.86 0.51
C CYS A 187 -28.58 3.25 -0.24
N GLU A 188 -29.02 4.50 -0.10
CA GLU A 188 -30.29 4.97 -0.66
C GLU A 188 -30.29 5.04 -2.19
N TYR A 189 -29.11 5.18 -2.83
CA TYR A 189 -29.00 5.47 -4.27
C TYR A 189 -28.00 4.58 -5.03
N ALA A 190 -28.15 3.25 -4.91
CA ALA A 190 -27.30 2.26 -5.56
C ALA A 190 -27.57 2.08 -7.07
N ARG A 191 -26.79 1.20 -7.72
CA ARG A 191 -26.99 0.76 -9.11
C ARG A 191 -28.45 0.31 -9.33
N GLY A 192 -29.17 0.97 -10.24
CA GLY A 192 -30.59 0.72 -10.52
C GLY A 192 -31.56 1.83 -10.08
N CYS A 193 -31.06 2.92 -9.47
CA CYS A 193 -31.87 4.11 -9.25
C CYS A 193 -32.23 4.75 -10.62
N GLU A 194 -33.52 4.89 -10.91
CA GLU A 194 -34.03 5.57 -12.12
C GLU A 194 -33.80 7.09 -12.05
N ASP A 195 -33.48 7.61 -10.87
CA ASP A 195 -33.12 8.99 -10.63
C ASP A 195 -31.63 9.22 -10.93
N GLU A 196 -31.34 9.61 -12.18
CA GLU A 196 -30.00 9.95 -12.64
C GLU A 196 -29.37 11.12 -11.84
N ALA A 197 -30.16 11.97 -11.18
CA ALA A 197 -29.63 13.09 -10.37
C ALA A 197 -29.01 12.61 -9.04
N HIS A 198 -29.45 11.47 -8.53
CA HIS A 198 -28.97 10.91 -7.26
C HIS A 198 -28.11 9.65 -7.40
N LYS A 199 -27.88 9.19 -8.63
CA LYS A 199 -27.05 8.01 -8.93
C LYS A 199 -25.66 8.14 -8.31
N GLY A 200 -25.35 7.29 -7.32
CA GLY A 200 -24.09 7.35 -6.58
C GLY A 200 -24.09 8.16 -5.29
N ALA A 201 -25.23 8.74 -4.90
CA ALA A 201 -25.38 9.37 -3.60
C ALA A 201 -25.34 8.32 -2.47
N CYS A 202 -24.66 8.68 -1.38
CA CYS A 202 -24.52 7.82 -0.20
C CYS A 202 -25.59 8.20 0.83
N ALA A 203 -26.14 7.21 1.55
CA ALA A 203 -27.02 7.46 2.70
C ALA A 203 -26.27 8.11 3.88
N LEU A 204 -24.95 7.98 3.90
CA LEU A 204 -24.10 8.57 4.93
C LEU A 204 -23.92 10.06 4.63
N ARG A 205 -24.29 10.90 5.60
CA ARG A 205 -24.11 12.35 5.56
C ARG A 205 -22.70 12.69 6.03
N ASP A 206 -21.76 12.70 5.09
CA ASP A 206 -20.35 12.98 5.35
C ASP A 206 -19.69 13.69 4.16
N ASP A 207 -18.39 13.91 4.21
CA ASP A 207 -17.69 14.79 3.27
C ASP A 207 -17.29 14.09 1.96
N MET A 208 -17.52 12.78 1.83
CA MET A 208 -17.13 11.99 0.66
C MET A 208 -17.69 12.50 -0.67
N PRO A 209 -18.95 12.97 -0.78
CA PRO A 209 -19.48 13.53 -2.03
C PRO A 209 -18.62 14.65 -2.62
N SER A 210 -18.17 15.58 -1.77
CA SER A 210 -17.28 16.68 -2.19
C SER A 210 -15.92 16.15 -2.66
N LEU A 211 -15.40 15.12 -1.98
CA LEU A 211 -14.13 14.48 -2.30
C LEU A 211 -14.18 13.74 -3.63
N TYR A 212 -15.30 13.08 -3.95
CA TYR A 212 -15.50 12.44 -5.26
C TYR A 212 -15.43 13.44 -6.41
N ALA A 213 -16.03 14.62 -6.27
CA ALA A 213 -15.98 15.67 -7.28
C ALA A 213 -14.53 16.12 -7.56
N LYS A 214 -13.72 16.28 -6.50
CA LYS A 214 -12.29 16.62 -6.61
C LYS A 214 -11.49 15.53 -7.31
N ILE A 215 -11.72 14.26 -6.94
CA ILE A 215 -11.09 13.10 -7.61
C ILE A 215 -11.46 13.04 -9.09
N GLN A 216 -12.72 13.31 -9.43
CA GLN A 216 -13.18 13.32 -10.82
C GLN A 216 -12.53 14.44 -11.64
N ALA A 217 -12.37 15.63 -11.05
CA ALA A 217 -11.74 16.79 -11.68
C ALA A 217 -10.21 16.67 -11.83
N ALA A 218 -9.55 15.90 -10.97
CA ALA A 218 -8.09 15.73 -10.98
C ALA A 218 -7.60 14.92 -12.20
N ASP A 219 -6.48 15.31 -12.80
CA ASP A 219 -5.80 14.56 -13.86
C ASP A 219 -4.81 13.53 -13.30
N ALA A 220 -4.25 13.84 -12.13
CA ALA A 220 -3.41 12.94 -11.37
C ALA A 220 -3.83 12.87 -9.90
N VAL A 221 -3.66 11.70 -9.29
CA VAL A 221 -3.94 11.47 -7.87
C VAL A 221 -2.69 10.93 -7.16
N ILE A 222 -2.28 11.58 -6.08
CA ILE A 222 -1.26 11.08 -5.16
C ILE A 222 -1.96 10.46 -3.95
N VAL A 223 -1.62 9.23 -3.58
CA VAL A 223 -2.10 8.60 -2.35
C VAL A 223 -0.93 8.33 -1.44
N GLY A 224 -0.90 9.02 -0.30
CA GLY A 224 0.17 8.89 0.69
C GLY A 224 -0.32 8.26 1.98
N PHE A 225 0.33 7.19 2.44
CA PHE A 225 -0.05 6.52 3.69
C PHE A 225 1.14 5.88 4.42
N PRO A 226 1.19 5.95 5.76
CA PRO A 226 2.11 5.13 6.54
C PRO A 226 1.62 3.68 6.59
N ILE A 227 2.56 2.74 6.75
CA ILE A 227 2.26 1.33 6.99
C ILE A 227 2.39 1.05 8.48
N TYR A 228 1.33 0.51 9.06
CA TYR A 228 1.27 0.15 10.47
C TYR A 228 0.93 -1.34 10.58
N SER A 229 1.74 -2.08 11.34
CA SER A 229 1.52 -3.51 11.62
C SER A 229 1.35 -4.41 10.39
N GLY A 230 1.90 -4.02 9.23
CA GLY A 230 1.76 -4.78 7.97
C GLY A 230 0.47 -4.49 7.18
N TRP A 231 -0.18 -3.36 7.44
CA TRP A 231 -1.38 -2.90 6.73
C TRP A 231 -1.18 -1.45 6.26
N GLU A 232 -1.94 -1.04 5.24
CA GLU A 232 -2.12 0.40 5.02
C GLU A 232 -2.76 1.08 6.24
N SER A 233 -2.69 2.42 6.33
CA SER A 233 -3.34 3.13 7.41
C SER A 233 -4.86 2.93 7.38
N ALA A 234 -5.48 2.83 8.56
CA ALA A 234 -6.94 2.69 8.68
C ALA A 234 -7.71 3.83 7.99
N LEU A 235 -7.13 5.04 7.98
CA LEU A 235 -7.65 6.19 7.24
C LEU A 235 -7.72 5.91 5.73
N LEU A 236 -6.68 5.30 5.16
CA LEU A 236 -6.68 4.92 3.75
C LEU A 236 -7.70 3.82 3.47
N SER A 237 -7.74 2.77 4.30
CA SER A 237 -8.70 1.67 4.12
C SER A 237 -10.14 2.19 4.15
N ASN A 238 -10.51 3.02 5.13
CA ASN A 238 -11.84 3.62 5.23
C ASN A 238 -12.18 4.43 3.96
N PHE A 239 -11.27 5.30 3.53
CA PHE A 239 -11.46 6.07 2.30
C PHE A 239 -11.60 5.18 1.05
N LEU A 240 -10.78 4.13 0.91
CA LEU A 240 -10.82 3.22 -0.25
C LEU A 240 -12.12 2.39 -0.28
N GLU A 241 -12.62 1.95 0.87
CA GLU A 241 -13.93 1.29 0.97
C GLU A 241 -15.05 2.22 0.49
N ARG A 242 -15.05 3.48 0.95
CA ARG A 242 -16.03 4.47 0.54
C ARG A 242 -15.93 4.80 -0.96
N TRP A 243 -14.72 4.92 -1.50
CA TRP A 243 -14.50 5.15 -2.93
C TRP A 243 -14.92 3.96 -3.80
N ASP A 244 -14.72 2.71 -3.37
CA ASP A 244 -15.19 1.54 -4.12
C ASP A 244 -16.71 1.60 -4.35
N ARG A 245 -17.45 2.05 -3.33
CA ARG A 245 -18.89 2.19 -3.41
C ARG A 245 -19.31 3.22 -4.44
N TYR A 246 -18.69 4.40 -4.42
CA TYR A 246 -18.96 5.44 -5.40
C TYR A 246 -18.77 4.94 -6.83
N ARG A 247 -17.66 4.24 -7.12
CA ARG A 247 -17.42 3.61 -8.42
C ARG A 247 -18.54 2.63 -8.77
N ASN A 248 -18.86 1.72 -7.86
CA ASN A 248 -19.87 0.69 -8.09
C ASN A 248 -21.29 1.25 -8.28
N CYS A 249 -21.58 2.49 -7.88
CA CYS A 249 -22.90 3.11 -8.10
C CYS A 249 -22.93 4.03 -9.32
N THR A 250 -21.83 4.74 -9.60
CA THR A 250 -21.77 5.77 -10.65
C THR A 250 -21.18 5.29 -11.97
N GLN A 251 -20.31 4.29 -11.93
CA GLN A 251 -19.55 3.86 -13.10
C GLN A 251 -19.97 2.47 -13.53
N ASN A 252 -20.54 2.39 -14.73
CA ASN A 252 -20.74 1.13 -15.45
C ASN A 252 -19.50 0.75 -16.27
N GLN A 253 -18.33 1.35 -15.97
CA GLN A 253 -17.15 1.19 -16.79
C GLN A 253 -16.41 -0.11 -16.49
N PRO A 254 -15.88 -0.79 -17.52
CA PRO A 254 -14.97 -1.91 -17.32
C PRO A 254 -13.71 -1.43 -16.61
N ILE A 255 -13.07 -2.36 -15.89
CA ILE A 255 -11.74 -2.14 -15.31
C ILE A 255 -10.80 -1.66 -16.43
N GLY A 256 -10.16 -0.51 -16.23
CA GLY A 256 -9.21 0.08 -17.20
C GLY A 256 -9.73 1.28 -18.02
N GLY A 257 -10.96 1.75 -17.80
CA GLY A 257 -11.51 3.00 -18.39
C GLY A 257 -11.20 4.27 -17.58
N ARG A 258 -10.94 5.40 -18.28
CA ARG A 258 -10.36 6.69 -17.81
C ARG A 258 -9.06 6.51 -17.03
N LYS A 259 -7.90 6.71 -17.67
CA LYS A 259 -6.58 6.52 -17.07
C LYS A 259 -6.05 7.83 -16.47
N LYS A 260 -6.48 8.15 -15.24
CA LYS A 260 -5.81 9.20 -14.44
C LYS A 260 -4.41 8.73 -14.09
N ARG A 261 -3.46 9.65 -13.97
CA ARG A 261 -2.11 9.32 -13.50
C ARG A 261 -2.13 9.17 -11.99
N GLY A 262 -1.28 8.29 -11.47
CA GLY A 262 -1.22 7.97 -10.05
C GLY A 262 0.19 8.06 -9.49
N MET A 263 0.28 8.43 -8.22
CA MET A 263 1.49 8.22 -7.43
C MET A 263 1.12 7.59 -6.09
N VAL A 264 1.91 6.61 -5.65
CA VAL A 264 1.83 6.08 -4.29
C VAL A 264 3.03 6.55 -3.48
N ILE A 265 2.77 7.15 -2.32
CA ILE A 265 3.81 7.51 -1.35
C ILE A 265 3.59 6.71 -0.07
N SER A 266 4.60 5.99 0.40
CA SER A 266 4.45 5.23 1.64
C SER A 266 5.66 5.30 2.55
N THR A 267 5.40 5.12 3.85
CA THR A 267 6.45 5.20 4.87
C THR A 267 6.31 4.14 5.94
N TRP A 268 7.42 3.59 6.44
CA TRP A 268 7.43 2.67 7.58
C TRP A 268 8.73 2.72 8.40
N GLY A 269 8.71 2.03 9.54
CA GLY A 269 9.78 2.07 10.53
C GLY A 269 10.95 1.11 10.31
N TYR A 270 10.73 -0.08 9.73
CA TYR A 270 11.80 -1.01 9.40
C TYR A 270 12.78 -0.42 8.38
N LEU A 271 14.06 -0.76 8.47
CA LEU A 271 15.11 -0.28 7.55
C LEU A 271 15.11 -1.00 6.19
N ASP A 272 14.53 -2.19 6.10
CA ASP A 272 14.42 -2.88 4.83
C ASP A 272 13.35 -2.19 3.96
N ILE A 273 13.80 -1.70 2.81
CA ILE A 273 13.01 -0.93 1.85
C ILE A 273 12.04 -1.80 1.03
N THR A 274 12.18 -3.13 1.07
CA THR A 274 11.35 -4.07 0.29
C THR A 274 10.31 -4.80 1.13
N THR A 275 10.42 -4.76 2.47
CA THR A 275 9.58 -5.52 3.41
C THR A 275 8.08 -5.40 3.10
N ASN A 276 7.63 -4.22 2.68
CA ASN A 276 6.21 -3.92 2.49
C ASN A 276 5.81 -3.73 1.02
N ASP A 277 6.64 -4.14 0.05
CA ASP A 277 6.35 -3.95 -1.38
C ASP A 277 4.98 -4.55 -1.78
N HIS A 278 4.62 -5.72 -1.25
CA HIS A 278 3.30 -6.35 -1.45
C HIS A 278 2.11 -5.46 -1.02
N ILE A 279 2.27 -4.60 -0.01
CA ILE A 279 1.23 -3.65 0.42
C ILE A 279 1.12 -2.52 -0.61
N LEU A 280 2.25 -2.06 -1.17
CA LEU A 280 2.26 -1.04 -2.22
C LEU A 280 1.62 -1.60 -3.49
N GLU A 281 2.00 -2.80 -3.92
CA GLU A 281 1.42 -3.51 -5.05
C GLU A 281 -0.10 -3.67 -4.92
N ASN A 282 -0.57 -4.06 -3.74
CA ASN A 282 -2.01 -4.16 -3.46
C ASN A 282 -2.70 -2.79 -3.59
N ASN A 283 -2.12 -1.72 -3.05
CA ASN A 283 -2.69 -0.38 -3.15
C ASN A 283 -2.63 0.19 -4.57
N ILE A 284 -1.56 -0.08 -5.32
CA ILE A 284 -1.46 0.24 -6.76
C ILE A 284 -2.58 -0.48 -7.53
N THR A 285 -2.82 -1.75 -7.23
CA THR A 285 -3.90 -2.54 -7.84
C THR A 285 -5.28 -1.96 -7.50
N LYS A 286 -5.51 -1.58 -6.23
CA LYS A 286 -6.76 -0.91 -5.79
C LYS A 286 -6.98 0.39 -6.55
N LEU A 287 -5.93 1.20 -6.77
CA LEU A 287 -6.01 2.43 -7.56
C LEU A 287 -6.27 2.15 -9.04
N TYR A 288 -5.63 1.13 -9.61
CA TYR A 288 -5.85 0.71 -11.00
C TYR A 288 -7.31 0.33 -11.24
N TYR A 289 -7.94 -0.42 -10.33
CA TYR A 289 -9.37 -0.74 -10.38
C TYR A 289 -10.30 0.48 -10.22
N ARG A 290 -9.76 1.66 -9.89
CA ARG A 290 -10.46 2.94 -9.80
C ARG A 290 -10.08 3.91 -10.92
N GLY A 291 -9.42 3.44 -11.98
CA GLY A 291 -9.01 4.25 -13.13
C GLY A 291 -7.78 5.12 -12.85
N VAL A 292 -6.99 4.83 -11.82
CA VAL A 292 -5.76 5.54 -11.51
C VAL A 292 -4.57 4.63 -11.79
N SER A 293 -3.80 4.95 -12.82
CA SER A 293 -2.58 4.23 -13.19
C SER A 293 -1.38 4.84 -12.47
N ALA A 294 -0.87 4.14 -11.44
CA ALA A 294 0.35 4.56 -10.77
C ALA A 294 1.53 4.56 -11.77
N VAL A 295 2.15 5.72 -11.95
CA VAL A 295 3.35 5.91 -12.77
C VAL A 295 4.56 6.27 -11.91
N GLU A 296 4.34 6.55 -10.64
CA GLU A 296 5.36 6.88 -9.65
C GLU A 296 5.07 6.19 -8.33
N VAL A 297 6.11 5.68 -7.68
CA VAL A 297 6.04 5.12 -6.32
C VAL A 297 7.24 5.62 -5.55
N VAL A 298 6.99 6.30 -4.43
CA VAL A 298 8.02 6.77 -3.50
C VAL A 298 7.80 6.11 -2.16
N VAL A 299 8.82 5.40 -1.69
CA VAL A 299 8.79 4.72 -0.40
C VAL A 299 9.85 5.34 0.48
N ALA A 300 9.58 5.59 1.77
CA ALA A 300 10.61 5.91 2.75
C ALA A 300 10.56 4.96 3.96
N CYS A 301 11.66 4.25 4.20
CA CYS A 301 11.79 3.30 5.29
C CYS A 301 12.74 3.82 6.38
N GLY A 302 12.75 3.15 7.52
CA GLY A 302 13.56 3.56 8.67
C GLY A 302 13.00 4.78 9.40
N VAL A 303 11.89 5.39 9.00
CA VAL A 303 11.46 6.70 9.54
C VAL A 303 10.76 6.62 10.90
N VAL A 304 11.22 5.72 11.77
CA VAL A 304 10.82 5.54 13.17
C VAL A 304 12.05 5.58 14.07
N GLY A 305 11.84 5.64 15.38
CA GLY A 305 12.87 5.57 16.40
C GLY A 305 12.37 6.21 17.68
N MET A 306 13.29 6.71 18.49
CA MET A 306 12.98 7.30 19.80
C MET A 306 11.87 8.35 19.77
N LEU A 307 11.85 9.21 18.74
CA LEU A 307 10.86 10.28 18.59
C LEU A 307 9.72 9.92 17.62
N SER A 308 9.46 8.62 17.41
CA SER A 308 8.36 8.15 16.56
C SER A 308 8.38 8.76 15.14
N GLY A 309 9.57 8.98 14.59
CA GLY A 309 9.75 9.57 13.26
C GLY A 309 9.68 11.10 13.21
N LEU A 310 9.79 11.79 14.34
CA LEU A 310 9.87 13.24 14.43
C LEU A 310 11.27 13.71 14.86
N ASP A 311 11.60 14.98 14.71
CA ASP A 311 12.73 15.64 15.37
C ASP A 311 12.30 16.23 16.72
N THR A 312 13.24 16.85 17.43
CA THR A 312 13.02 17.50 18.73
C THR A 312 12.10 18.71 18.67
N GLU A 313 11.78 19.22 17.48
CA GLU A 313 10.83 20.31 17.25
C GLU A 313 9.47 19.78 16.78
N GLY A 314 9.28 18.45 16.78
CA GLY A 314 8.03 17.80 16.36
C GLY A 314 7.83 17.71 14.85
N ARG A 315 8.86 18.00 14.04
CA ARG A 315 8.79 17.94 12.56
C ARG A 315 9.19 16.57 12.05
N ALA A 316 8.75 16.20 10.86
CA ALA A 316 9.12 14.93 10.24
C ALA A 316 10.65 14.74 10.14
N ILE A 317 11.15 13.59 10.62
CA ILE A 317 12.59 13.28 10.63
C ILE A 317 13.18 13.21 9.20
N ILE A 318 12.38 12.82 8.21
CA ILE A 318 12.80 12.72 6.81
C ILE A 318 13.31 14.05 6.23
N ARG A 319 12.90 15.19 6.81
CA ARG A 319 13.36 16.53 6.42
C ARG A 319 14.87 16.72 6.57
N ARG A 320 15.50 15.94 7.45
CA ARG A 320 16.95 15.98 7.66
C ARG A 320 17.75 15.28 6.56
N PHE A 321 17.08 14.65 5.60
CA PHE A 321 17.66 13.88 4.52
C PHE A 321 17.30 14.52 3.16
N PRO A 322 17.97 15.62 2.76
CA PRO A 322 17.61 16.39 1.56
C PRO A 322 17.66 15.56 0.28
N ASP A 323 18.62 14.64 0.15
CA ASP A 323 18.74 13.75 -1.00
C ASP A 323 17.54 12.80 -1.11
N GLU A 324 16.99 12.38 0.02
CA GLU A 324 15.80 11.54 0.08
C GLU A 324 14.53 12.34 -0.26
N MET A 325 14.47 13.60 0.17
CA MET A 325 13.40 14.53 -0.19
C MET A 325 13.41 14.86 -1.69
N ALA A 326 14.59 15.04 -2.28
CA ALA A 326 14.74 15.34 -3.71
C ALA A 326 14.12 14.25 -4.62
N LYS A 327 14.09 12.99 -4.16
CA LYS A 327 13.43 11.88 -4.88
C LYS A 327 11.91 12.09 -4.97
N ALA A 328 11.28 12.57 -3.89
CA ALA A 328 9.85 12.89 -3.90
C ALA A 328 9.56 14.09 -4.81
N TYR A 329 10.38 15.13 -4.76
CA TYR A 329 10.29 16.28 -5.67
C TYR A 329 10.38 15.87 -7.14
N ALA A 330 11.39 15.06 -7.50
CA ALA A 330 11.57 14.57 -8.85
C ALA A 330 10.38 13.71 -9.32
N ALA A 331 9.88 12.81 -8.46
CA ALA A 331 8.69 12.02 -8.75
C ALA A 331 7.46 12.92 -9.00
N GLY A 332 7.31 14.00 -8.22
CA GLY A 332 6.27 15.01 -8.43
C GLY A 332 6.31 15.66 -9.81
N ARG A 333 7.51 16.06 -10.26
CA ARG A 333 7.72 16.57 -11.62
C ARG A 333 7.38 15.53 -12.69
N THR A 334 7.85 14.29 -12.54
CA THR A 334 7.60 13.22 -13.52
C THR A 334 6.13 12.80 -13.58
N LEU A 335 5.39 12.88 -12.48
CA LEU A 335 3.96 12.65 -12.48
C LEU A 335 3.24 13.57 -13.46
N VAL A 336 3.69 14.84 -13.56
CA VAL A 336 3.06 15.88 -14.37
C VAL A 336 3.66 16.02 -15.77
N THR A 337 4.95 15.76 -15.93
CA THR A 337 5.66 15.94 -17.21
C THR A 337 5.80 14.64 -18.00
N GLY A 338 5.83 13.50 -17.31
CA GLY A 338 6.27 12.22 -17.88
C GLY A 338 7.78 12.14 -18.15
N GLU A 339 8.57 13.12 -17.68
CA GLU A 339 10.01 13.20 -17.88
C GLU A 339 10.71 12.87 -16.56
N ARG A 340 11.66 11.93 -16.62
CA ARG A 340 12.29 11.31 -15.44
C ARG A 340 13.67 11.85 -15.19
#